data_AF-A0A3Q0G4E5-F1
#
_entry.id   AF-A0A3Q0G4E5-F1
#
_cell.length_a   1.000
_cell.length_b   1.000
_cell.length_c   1.000
_cell.angle_alpha   90.00
_cell.angle_beta   90.00
_cell.angle_gamma   90.00
#
_symmetry.space_group_name_H-M   'P 1'
#
loop_
_entity.id
_entity.type
_entity.pdbx_description
1 polymer ?
#
loop_
_entity_poly.entity_id
_entity_poly.type
_entity_poly.pdbx_seq_one_letter_code
_entity_poly.pdbx_strand_id
1 'polypeptide(L)'
;MNRVVTHELIHAFDHCRAHVNWLSNVKHLACSEIRAANLSGDCSLMNEIARFKFGLKGHHQTCVRDRAVRSILAVRKVSKETAEKAVDEVFDTCFNDQEPFGRIPHNKKDAKYAHKDFQNRDQYYANI
;
A
#
# COMPACT_ATOMS: atom_id res chain seq x y z
N MET A 1 -15.31 3.37 2.36
CA MET A 1 -14.37 4.09 1.49
C MET A 1 -14.33 3.38 0.16
N ASN A 2 -14.32 4.13 -0.96
CA ASN A 2 -14.07 3.53 -2.26
C ASN A 2 -12.57 3.16 -2.33
N ARG A 3 -12.24 1.88 -2.57
CA ARG A 3 -10.87 1.37 -2.50
C ARG A 3 -9.98 1.95 -3.58
N VAL A 4 -10.54 2.16 -4.77
CA VAL A 4 -9.84 2.81 -5.89
C VAL A 4 -9.47 4.22 -5.48
N VAL A 5 -10.40 4.97 -4.89
CA VAL A 5 -10.11 6.33 -4.41
C VAL A 5 -9.03 6.32 -3.34
N THR A 6 -9.09 5.40 -2.37
CA THR A 6 -8.03 5.30 -1.35
C THR A 6 -6.66 4.96 -1.98
N HIS A 7 -6.63 4.06 -2.97
CA HIS A 7 -5.41 3.67 -3.68
C HIS A 7 -4.75 4.88 -4.34
N GLU A 8 -5.51 5.64 -5.13
CA GLU A 8 -4.98 6.85 -5.79
C GLU A 8 -4.59 7.96 -4.80
N LEU A 9 -5.29 8.07 -3.67
CA LEU A 9 -4.90 8.99 -2.60
C LEU A 9 -3.58 8.62 -1.95
N ILE A 10 -3.25 7.33 -1.84
CA ILE A 10 -1.92 6.89 -1.39
C ILE A 10 -0.86 7.30 -2.41
N HIS A 11 -1.09 7.11 -3.71
CA HIS A 11 -0.15 7.62 -4.72
C HIS A 11 0.06 9.13 -4.63
N ALA A 12 -1.01 9.91 -4.45
CA ALA A 12 -0.91 11.36 -4.26
C ALA A 12 -0.10 11.71 -3.00
N PHE A 13 -0.35 11.02 -1.89
CA PHE A 13 0.40 11.22 -0.64
C PHE A 13 1.89 10.88 -0.82
N ASP A 14 2.20 9.79 -1.52
CA ASP A 14 3.56 9.34 -1.77
C ASP A 14 4.33 10.31 -2.65
N HIS A 15 3.66 10.85 -3.67
CA HIS A 15 4.23 11.89 -4.52
C HIS A 15 4.65 13.11 -3.70
N CYS A 16 3.80 13.55 -2.76
CA CYS A 16 4.05 14.71 -1.92
C CYS A 16 5.15 14.46 -0.87
N ARG A 17 5.13 13.30 -0.20
CA ARG A 17 6.01 13.02 0.95
C ARG A 17 7.36 12.42 0.56
N ALA A 18 7.38 11.50 -0.41
CA ALA A 18 8.55 10.70 -0.75
C ALA A 18 9.19 11.09 -2.09
N HIS A 19 8.67 12.14 -2.75
CA HIS A 19 9.14 12.65 -4.05
C HIS A 19 9.34 11.51 -5.08
N VAL A 20 8.32 10.65 -5.20
CA VAL A 20 8.34 9.46 -6.05
C VAL A 20 8.64 9.83 -7.50
N ASN A 21 9.67 9.19 -8.06
CA ASN A 21 10.02 9.32 -9.47
C ASN A 21 9.28 8.26 -10.28
N TRP A 22 8.06 8.59 -10.65
CA TRP A 22 7.13 7.68 -11.32
C TRP A 22 7.65 7.10 -12.64
N LEU A 23 8.43 7.90 -13.39
CA LEU A 23 8.78 7.60 -14.77
C LEU A 23 10.09 6.83 -14.94
N SER A 24 11.12 7.22 -14.20
CA SER A 24 12.48 6.73 -14.44
C SER A 24 12.95 5.70 -13.43
N ASN A 25 12.23 5.52 -12.31
CA ASN A 25 12.61 4.58 -11.27
C ASN A 25 11.50 3.57 -10.97
N VAL A 26 11.66 2.35 -11.47
CA VAL A 26 10.71 1.24 -11.26
C VAL A 26 10.59 0.85 -9.79
N LYS A 27 11.64 1.02 -8.98
CA LYS A 27 11.58 0.73 -7.54
C LYS A 27 10.72 1.74 -6.79
N HIS A 28 10.77 3.02 -7.17
CA HIS A 28 9.91 4.05 -6.58
C HIS A 28 8.44 3.79 -6.92
N LEU A 29 8.15 3.44 -8.18
CA LEU A 29 6.81 3.01 -8.59
C LEU A 29 6.37 1.78 -7.80
N ALA A 30 7.20 0.73 -7.75
CA ALA A 30 6.90 -0.50 -7.02
C ALA A 30 6.58 -0.25 -5.54
N CYS A 31 7.36 0.60 -4.88
CA CYS A 31 7.12 0.97 -3.48
C CYS A 31 5.75 1.62 -3.28
N SER A 32 5.37 2.55 -4.17
CA SER A 32 4.08 3.24 -4.07
C SER A 32 2.91 2.28 -4.36
N GLU A 33 3.07 1.38 -5.33
CA GLU A 33 2.08 0.33 -5.63
C GLU A 33 1.90 -0.67 -4.46
N ILE A 34 2.99 -1.06 -3.81
CA ILE A 34 2.95 -1.89 -2.58
C ILE A 34 2.14 -1.18 -1.50
N ARG A 35 2.43 0.09 -1.24
CA ARG A 35 1.72 0.88 -0.21
C ARG A 35 0.26 1.09 -0.56
N ALA A 36 -0.05 1.41 -1.81
CA ALA A 36 -1.41 1.60 -2.26
C ALA A 36 -2.24 0.30 -2.19
N ALA A 37 -1.66 -0.86 -2.55
CA ALA A 37 -2.31 -2.16 -2.40
C ALA A 37 -2.49 -2.59 -0.92
N ASN A 38 -1.50 -2.29 -0.07
CA ASN A 38 -1.51 -2.58 1.35
C ASN A 38 -2.57 -1.76 2.11
N LEU A 39 -2.60 -0.45 1.88
CA LEU A 39 -3.38 0.50 2.69
C LEU A 39 -4.79 0.81 2.16
N SER A 40 -5.08 0.54 0.88
CA SER A 40 -6.42 0.79 0.29
C SER A 40 -7.51 -0.17 0.78
N GLY A 41 -7.11 -1.27 1.44
CA GLY A 41 -8.00 -2.38 1.78
C GLY A 41 -8.21 -3.35 0.60
N ASP A 42 -7.45 -3.20 -0.48
CA ASP A 42 -7.61 -4.03 -1.67
C ASP A 42 -7.32 -5.52 -1.46
N CYS A 43 -6.47 -5.81 -0.48
CA CYS A 43 -6.07 -7.14 -0.09
C CYS A 43 -6.71 -7.60 1.23
N SER A 44 -7.93 -7.11 1.55
CA SER A 44 -8.63 -7.58 2.76
C SER A 44 -9.18 -9.00 2.59
N LEU A 45 -9.12 -9.78 3.68
CA LEU A 45 -9.43 -11.21 3.73
C LEU A 45 -10.77 -11.57 3.07
N MET A 46 -11.82 -10.78 3.29
CA MET A 46 -13.15 -11.03 2.72
C MET A 46 -13.15 -11.04 1.18
N ASN A 47 -12.34 -10.21 0.54
CA ASN A 47 -12.29 -10.19 -0.93
C ASN A 47 -11.53 -11.35 -1.50
N GLU A 48 -10.59 -11.87 -0.72
CA GLU A 48 -9.71 -12.93 -1.18
C GLU A 48 -10.37 -14.29 -0.97
N ILE A 49 -11.19 -14.41 0.07
CA ILE A 49 -12.20 -15.47 0.18
C ILE A 49 -13.16 -15.40 -1.02
N ALA A 50 -13.65 -14.21 -1.39
CA ALA A 50 -14.48 -14.04 -2.59
C ALA A 50 -13.73 -14.34 -3.91
N ARG A 51 -12.40 -14.36 -3.90
CA ARG A 51 -11.52 -14.76 -5.02
C ARG A 51 -11.02 -16.20 -4.90
N PHE A 52 -11.63 -17.02 -4.03
CA PHE A 52 -11.29 -18.44 -3.82
C PHE A 52 -9.85 -18.71 -3.36
N LYS A 53 -9.16 -17.74 -2.73
CA LYS A 53 -7.84 -17.93 -2.13
C LYS A 53 -8.00 -18.29 -0.63
N PHE A 54 -7.86 -19.58 -0.29
CA PHE A 54 -8.12 -20.14 1.06
C PHE A 54 -6.91 -20.20 2.00
N GLY A 55 -5.74 -19.68 1.60
CA GLY A 55 -4.56 -19.64 2.47
C GLY A 55 -4.75 -18.65 3.63
N LEU A 56 -4.66 -19.10 4.87
CA LEU A 56 -4.87 -18.25 6.07
C LEU A 56 -3.60 -17.47 6.50
N LYS A 57 -2.40 -17.96 6.20
CA LYS A 57 -1.12 -17.37 6.64
C LYS A 57 -0.37 -16.74 5.47
N GLY A 58 0.09 -15.49 5.60
CA GLY A 58 0.87 -14.77 4.58
C GLY A 58 0.06 -14.24 3.39
N HIS A 59 -1.24 -14.51 3.35
CA HIS A 59 -2.11 -14.22 2.24
C HIS A 59 -2.15 -12.74 1.84
N HIS A 60 -2.22 -11.83 2.82
CA HIS A 60 -2.24 -10.39 2.56
C HIS A 60 -0.98 -9.92 1.83
N GLN A 61 0.20 -10.41 2.25
CA GLN A 61 1.48 -10.09 1.61
C GLN A 61 1.54 -10.61 0.17
N THR A 62 1.05 -11.83 -0.09
CA THR A 62 0.95 -12.37 -1.45
C THR A 62 0.03 -11.51 -2.32
N CYS A 63 -1.15 -11.12 -1.83
CA CYS A 63 -2.04 -10.24 -2.57
C CYS A 63 -1.37 -8.89 -2.88
N VAL A 64 -0.67 -8.28 -1.91
CA VAL A 64 0.02 -7.00 -2.13
C VAL A 64 1.11 -7.13 -3.19
N ARG A 65 1.92 -8.20 -3.15
CA ARG A 65 2.91 -8.49 -4.21
C ARG A 65 2.25 -8.64 -5.58
N ASP A 66 1.25 -9.51 -5.69
CA ASP A 66 0.53 -9.77 -6.95
C ASP A 66 -0.06 -8.48 -7.55
N ARG A 67 -0.66 -7.64 -6.70
CA ARG A 67 -1.28 -6.37 -7.12
C ARG A 67 -0.22 -5.38 -7.58
N ALA A 68 0.88 -5.22 -6.84
CA ALA A 68 1.95 -4.31 -7.22
C ALA A 68 2.59 -4.69 -8.55
N VAL A 69 2.92 -5.97 -8.74
CA VAL A 69 3.47 -6.47 -10.03
C VAL A 69 2.50 -6.18 -11.18
N ARG A 70 1.21 -6.46 -10.98
CA ARG A 70 0.19 -6.22 -12.01
C ARG A 70 0.05 -4.73 -12.36
N SER A 71 0.07 -3.83 -11.38
CA SER A 71 0.02 -2.39 -11.63
C SER A 71 1.24 -1.90 -12.40
N ILE A 72 2.45 -2.33 -12.03
CA ILE A 72 3.68 -1.96 -12.74
C ILE A 72 3.59 -2.38 -14.21
N LEU A 73 3.19 -3.63 -14.49
CA LEU A 73 3.07 -4.14 -15.86
C LEU A 73 2.01 -3.44 -16.70
N ALA A 74 0.99 -2.86 -16.06
CA ALA A 74 -0.05 -2.10 -16.76
C ALA A 74 0.44 -0.70 -17.20
N VAL A 75 1.39 -0.10 -16.46
CA VAL A 75 1.83 1.28 -16.66
C VAL A 75 3.24 1.36 -17.29
N ARG A 76 4.06 0.32 -17.15
CA ARG A 76 5.45 0.27 -17.61
C ARG A 76 5.67 -0.86 -18.60
N LYS A 77 6.43 -0.57 -19.67
CA LYS A 77 6.96 -1.57 -20.60
C LYS A 77 8.21 -2.23 -20.01
N VAL A 78 8.02 -3.10 -19.03
CA VAL A 78 9.09 -3.91 -18.42
C VAL A 78 8.71 -5.39 -18.45
N SER A 79 9.70 -6.28 -18.35
CA SER A 79 9.41 -7.71 -18.21
C SER A 79 8.77 -8.00 -16.86
N LYS A 80 7.98 -9.08 -16.80
CA LYS A 80 7.40 -9.57 -15.54
C LYS A 80 8.48 -9.83 -14.49
N GLU A 81 9.57 -10.46 -14.88
CA GLU A 81 10.73 -10.72 -14.00
C GLU A 81 11.33 -9.43 -13.42
N THR A 82 11.44 -8.37 -14.24
CA THR A 82 11.93 -7.07 -13.77
C THR A 82 10.98 -6.46 -12.75
N ALA A 83 9.67 -6.56 -12.99
CA ALA A 83 8.65 -6.05 -12.07
C ALA A 83 8.64 -6.82 -10.74
N GLU A 84 8.71 -8.16 -10.78
CA GLU A 84 8.78 -9.02 -9.60
C GLU A 84 10.04 -8.71 -8.77
N LYS A 85 11.20 -8.64 -9.43
CA LYS A 85 12.46 -8.29 -8.77
C LYS A 85 12.40 -6.90 -8.11
N ALA A 86 11.86 -5.90 -8.80
CA ALA A 86 11.72 -4.56 -8.25
C ALA A 86 10.78 -4.51 -7.03
N VAL A 87 9.69 -5.28 -7.05
CA VAL A 87 8.76 -5.42 -5.92
C VAL A 87 9.44 -6.10 -4.75
N ASP A 88 10.10 -7.23 -4.96
CA ASP A 88 10.74 -7.99 -3.88
C ASP A 88 11.88 -7.21 -3.22
N GLU A 89 12.66 -6.46 -3.99
CA GLU A 89 13.76 -5.63 -3.45
C GLU A 89 13.29 -4.53 -2.49
N VAL A 90 12.08 -3.98 -2.67
CA VAL A 90 11.56 -2.89 -1.83
C VAL A 90 10.45 -3.33 -0.89
N PHE A 91 10.00 -4.58 -0.98
CA PHE A 91 8.78 -5.05 -0.33
C PHE A 91 8.77 -4.79 1.17
N ASP A 92 9.78 -5.25 1.90
CA ASP A 92 9.79 -5.15 3.35
C ASP A 92 9.83 -3.70 3.83
N THR A 93 10.51 -2.81 3.11
CA THR A 93 10.55 -1.38 3.47
C THR A 93 9.19 -0.74 3.25
N CYS A 94 8.60 -0.95 2.06
CA CYS A 94 7.38 -0.26 1.65
C CYS A 94 6.12 -0.87 2.29
N PHE A 95 6.12 -2.17 2.57
CA PHE A 95 5.01 -2.85 3.25
C PHE A 95 4.90 -2.41 4.72
N ASN A 96 6.03 -2.15 5.38
CA ASN A 96 6.06 -1.69 6.76
C ASN A 96 5.83 -0.17 6.90
N ASP A 97 5.87 0.59 5.80
CA ASP A 97 5.49 2.01 5.79
C ASP A 97 3.97 2.17 5.72
N GLN A 98 3.38 2.46 6.88
CA GLN A 98 1.94 2.56 7.09
C GLN A 98 1.43 4.01 7.14
N GLU A 99 2.25 5.00 6.79
CA GLU A 99 1.78 6.38 6.69
C GLU A 99 0.74 6.53 5.56
N PRO A 100 -0.31 7.35 5.73
CA PRO A 100 -0.56 8.25 6.87
C PRO A 100 -1.35 7.62 8.03
N PHE A 101 -1.70 6.33 7.93
CA PHE A 101 -2.63 5.69 8.87
C PHE A 101 -1.96 5.18 10.15
N GLY A 102 -0.65 4.89 10.10
CA GLY A 102 0.09 4.26 11.20
C GLY A 102 -0.36 2.83 11.52
N ARG A 103 -1.23 2.25 10.68
CA ARG A 103 -1.77 0.90 10.74
C ARG A 103 -2.38 0.52 9.39
N ILE A 104 -2.53 -0.77 9.12
CA ILE A 104 -3.28 -1.24 7.95
C ILE A 104 -4.78 -1.24 8.28
N PRO A 105 -5.62 -0.45 7.59
CA PRO A 105 -7.05 -0.38 7.89
C PRO A 105 -7.81 -1.56 7.26
N HIS A 106 -8.09 -2.61 8.03
CA HIS A 106 -8.84 -3.77 7.54
C HIS A 106 -10.36 -3.54 7.56
N ASN A 107 -10.84 -2.68 8.46
CA ASN A 107 -12.25 -2.38 8.63
C ASN A 107 -12.48 -0.90 9.04
N LYS A 108 -13.75 -0.49 9.15
CA LYS A 108 -14.12 0.89 9.52
C LYS A 108 -13.63 1.31 10.92
N LYS A 109 -13.50 0.35 11.85
CA LYS A 109 -13.03 0.62 13.21
C LYS A 109 -11.55 0.97 13.20
N ASP A 110 -10.75 0.24 12.42
CA ASP A 110 -9.31 0.53 12.24
C ASP A 110 -9.11 1.92 11.63
N ALA A 111 -9.89 2.28 10.61
CA ALA A 111 -9.85 3.61 10.01
C ALA A 111 -10.21 4.73 11.01
N LYS A 112 -11.20 4.50 11.89
CA LYS A 112 -11.54 5.45 12.96
C LYS A 112 -10.39 5.62 13.95
N TYR A 113 -9.72 4.53 14.31
CA TYR A 113 -8.56 4.63 15.20
C TYR A 113 -7.40 5.35 14.55
N ALA A 114 -7.08 5.07 13.28
CA ALA A 114 -6.06 5.81 12.53
C ALA A 114 -6.36 7.33 12.51
N HIS A 115 -7.62 7.70 12.28
CA HIS A 115 -8.03 9.11 12.31
C HIS A 115 -7.88 9.73 13.70
N LYS A 116 -8.29 9.02 14.75
CA LYS A 116 -8.12 9.49 16.14
C LYS A 116 -6.64 9.69 16.47
N ASP A 117 -5.78 8.77 16.08
CA ASP A 117 -4.35 8.85 16.34
C ASP A 117 -3.73 10.04 15.59
N PHE A 118 -4.15 10.28 14.35
CA PHE A 118 -3.77 11.46 13.59
C PHE A 118 -4.18 12.76 14.29
N GLN A 119 -5.43 12.88 14.77
CA GLN A 119 -5.90 14.05 15.50
C GLN A 119 -5.13 14.30 16.80
N ASN A 120 -4.69 13.25 17.47
CA ASN A 120 -3.93 13.35 18.71
C ASN A 120 -2.42 13.57 18.47
N ARG A 121 -1.95 13.51 17.20
CA ARG A 121 -0.52 13.65 16.87
C ARG A 121 -0.01 15.03 17.31
N ASP A 122 -0.78 16.08 17.07
CA ASP A 122 -0.41 17.46 17.47
C ASP A 122 -0.45 17.69 18.98
N GLN A 123 -1.26 16.93 19.73
CA GLN A 123 -1.31 17.06 21.20
C GLN A 123 -0.01 16.59 21.89
N TYR A 124 0.72 15.65 21.28
CA TYR A 124 2.00 15.19 21.80
C TYR A 124 3.14 16.16 21.45
N TYR A 125 3.14 16.74 20.24
CA TYR A 125 4.18 17.70 19.83
C TYR A 125 3.97 19.12 20.35
N ALA A 126 2.76 19.49 20.80
CA ALA A 126 2.48 20.77 21.43
C ALA A 126 2.94 20.85 22.91
N ASN A 127 3.32 19.72 23.51
CA ASN A 127 3.80 19.62 24.89
C ASN A 127 5.33 19.37 24.99
N ILE A 128 6.06 19.62 23.90
CA ILE A 128 7.53 19.56 23.84
C ILE A 128 8.04 20.96 23.48
#